data_AF-A0AB39ZX51-F1
#
_entry.id   AF-A0AB39ZX51-F1
#
_cell.length_a   1.000
_cell.length_b   1.000
_cell.length_c   1.000
_cell.angle_alpha   90.00
_cell.angle_beta   90.00
_cell.angle_gamma   90.00
#
_symmetry.space_group_name_H-M   'P 1'
#
loop_
_entity.id
_entity.type
_entity.pdbx_description
1 polymer ?
#
loop_
_entity_poly.entity_id
_entity_poly.type
_entity_poly.pdbx_seq_one_letter_code
_entity_poly.pdbx_strand_id
1 'polypeptide(L)'
;MSVHSPNPALILQSKRFNGLRNILEREGPFCKDDFASSPENLEFLQTECQVLIIGAGGLGCELLKDLALMGFGNLHVIDMDTIELSNLNRQFLFRRTDIGASKAECAARFINGRVPTCRVTPHFKKIQDFDESFYQQFRLIVCGLDSIVARRWINGMLLSMLRYEEDGTLDTSSIVPMIDGGTEGFKGNARVILPGLSACIECTLDLFPPQVNYPLCTIANTPRLPEHCIEYVKIIQWEKQNPFGVPLDGDDPQHIGWVYERALERANEFNITGVTYRLVQGVVKHIIPAVASTNAAIAAACALEIFKLATSCYDSMANYLNFNDLDGIYTYTYEAEKSENCLACSNTPQSLPVEDPNTTTLEDVIKLLCDSPRFQLKSPALTTVMKDGKRRTLYMSTVKSIEEATRKNLTQSLGELGLQDGQQLTVTDVTSPSALTLQLKYQTNEVEMV
;
A
#
# COMPACT_ATOMS: atom_id res chain seq x y z
N MET A 1 -7.27 -23.23 -24.27
CA MET A 1 -6.28 -24.28 -24.60
C MET A 1 -5.64 -24.73 -23.30
N SER A 2 -5.64 -26.03 -23.02
CA SER A 2 -5.09 -26.61 -21.79
C SER A 2 -3.65 -26.16 -21.61
N VAL A 3 -3.37 -25.43 -20.52
CA VAL A 3 -2.01 -25.08 -20.11
C VAL A 3 -1.41 -26.35 -19.55
N HIS A 4 -0.59 -27.04 -20.34
CA HIS A 4 0.16 -28.19 -19.85
C HIS A 4 0.99 -27.76 -18.64
N SER A 5 0.88 -28.50 -17.54
CA SER A 5 1.77 -28.38 -16.40
C SER A 5 3.22 -28.47 -16.89
N PRO A 6 4.13 -27.55 -16.49
CA PRO A 6 5.50 -27.58 -16.94
C PRO A 6 6.15 -28.91 -16.53
N ASN A 7 6.84 -29.58 -17.46
CA ASN A 7 7.48 -30.87 -17.24
C ASN A 7 8.71 -30.69 -16.31
N PRO A 8 8.68 -31.18 -15.05
CA PRO A 8 9.76 -30.96 -14.08
C PRO A 8 11.11 -31.51 -14.54
N ALA A 9 11.10 -32.60 -15.33
CA ALA A 9 12.31 -33.29 -15.77
C ALA A 9 13.15 -32.49 -16.80
N LEU A 10 12.55 -31.56 -17.54
CA LEU A 10 13.29 -30.68 -18.47
C LEU A 10 14.01 -29.51 -17.74
N ILE A 11 13.60 -29.21 -16.50
CA ILE A 11 14.02 -28.02 -15.77
C ILE A 11 15.34 -28.27 -15.00
N LEU A 12 15.47 -29.46 -14.41
CA LEU A 12 16.63 -29.87 -13.59
C LEU A 12 17.90 -30.23 -14.40
N GLN A 13 17.83 -30.39 -15.72
CA GLN A 13 18.99 -30.78 -16.55
C GLN A 13 19.51 -29.66 -17.47
N SER A 14 18.85 -28.50 -17.49
CA SER A 14 19.22 -27.42 -18.41
C SER A 14 20.31 -26.51 -17.82
N LYS A 15 21.31 -26.14 -18.65
CA LYS A 15 22.32 -25.10 -18.32
C LYS A 15 21.72 -23.72 -18.00
N ARG A 16 20.40 -23.56 -18.12
CA ARG A 16 19.64 -22.32 -17.94
C ARG A 16 19.88 -21.67 -16.57
N PHE A 17 19.99 -22.48 -15.52
CA PHE A 17 20.08 -22.00 -14.14
C PHE A 17 21.49 -22.10 -13.55
N ASN A 18 22.54 -22.24 -14.38
CA ASN A 18 23.91 -22.36 -13.89
C ASN A 18 24.32 -21.19 -12.97
N GLY A 19 23.85 -19.97 -13.25
CA GLY A 19 24.10 -18.80 -12.39
C GLY A 19 23.53 -18.99 -10.99
N LEU A 20 22.28 -19.48 -10.88
CA LEU A 20 21.63 -19.74 -9.59
C LEU A 20 22.25 -20.92 -8.85
N ARG A 21 22.62 -21.99 -9.57
CA ARG A 21 23.28 -23.16 -8.97
C ARG A 21 24.61 -22.80 -8.29
N ASN A 22 25.35 -21.85 -8.84
CA ASN A 22 26.58 -21.37 -8.19
C ASN A 22 26.32 -20.73 -6.82
N ILE A 23 25.11 -20.22 -6.58
CA ILE A 23 24.70 -19.62 -5.31
C ILE A 23 24.05 -20.67 -4.40
N LEU A 24 23.24 -21.57 -4.96
CA LEU A 24 22.41 -22.51 -4.19
C LEU A 24 23.09 -23.84 -3.86
N GLU A 25 24.08 -24.25 -4.66
CA GLU A 25 24.78 -25.55 -4.54
C GLU A 25 26.21 -25.40 -4.01
N ARG A 26 26.61 -24.21 -3.55
CA ARG A 26 27.97 -23.94 -3.04
C ARG A 26 27.93 -23.17 -1.73
N GLU A 27 28.82 -23.52 -0.82
CA GLU A 27 29.10 -22.74 0.38
C GLU A 27 29.95 -21.50 0.08
N GLY A 28 29.81 -20.49 0.94
CA GLY A 28 30.58 -19.26 0.87
C GLY A 28 30.75 -18.60 2.25
N PRO A 29 31.73 -17.71 2.42
CA PRO A 29 32.05 -17.09 3.72
C PRO A 29 30.99 -16.08 4.20
N PHE A 30 30.03 -15.74 3.35
CA PHE A 30 28.94 -14.80 3.63
C PHE A 30 27.57 -15.49 3.58
N CYS A 31 27.55 -16.81 3.45
CA CYS A 31 26.32 -17.57 3.59
C CYS A 31 25.83 -17.46 5.04
N LYS A 32 24.51 -17.48 5.22
CA LYS A 32 23.90 -17.47 6.54
C LYS A 32 24.19 -18.80 7.26
N ASP A 33 24.26 -18.77 8.58
CA ASP A 33 24.60 -19.95 9.39
C ASP A 33 23.62 -21.13 9.22
N ASP A 34 22.36 -20.84 8.88
CA ASP A 34 21.31 -21.83 8.62
C ASP A 34 21.15 -22.19 7.14
N PHE A 35 22.05 -21.72 6.26
CA PHE A 35 22.08 -22.12 4.86
C PHE A 35 22.69 -23.52 4.70
N ALA A 36 22.05 -24.35 3.89
CA ALA A 36 22.60 -25.62 3.44
C ALA A 36 22.68 -25.63 1.92
N SER A 37 23.90 -25.67 1.37
CA SER A 37 24.09 -25.79 -0.08
C SER A 37 23.56 -27.13 -0.60
N SER A 38 22.60 -27.07 -1.52
CA SER A 38 21.93 -28.25 -2.08
C SER A 38 21.26 -27.94 -3.42
N PRO A 39 21.26 -28.87 -4.39
CA PRO A 39 20.41 -28.77 -5.59
C PRO A 39 18.92 -28.67 -5.28
N GLU A 40 18.48 -29.20 -4.12
CA GLU A 40 17.08 -29.16 -3.66
C GLU A 40 16.57 -27.73 -3.47
N ASN A 41 17.45 -26.77 -3.17
CA ASN A 41 17.07 -25.37 -3.05
C ASN A 41 16.43 -24.83 -4.35
N LEU A 42 16.96 -25.22 -5.52
CA LEU A 42 16.40 -24.81 -6.80
C LEU A 42 15.09 -25.53 -7.09
N GLU A 43 14.96 -26.79 -6.70
CA GLU A 43 13.72 -27.56 -6.83
C GLU A 43 12.61 -26.96 -5.95
N PHE A 44 12.92 -26.57 -4.72
CA PHE A 44 12.03 -25.87 -3.81
C PHE A 44 11.50 -24.58 -4.43
N LEU A 45 12.37 -23.72 -4.98
CA LEU A 45 11.96 -22.49 -5.68
C LEU A 45 11.00 -22.77 -6.85
N GLN A 46 11.20 -23.87 -7.55
CA GLN A 46 10.44 -24.22 -8.76
C GLN A 46 9.09 -24.87 -8.46
N THR A 47 8.99 -25.62 -7.38
CA THR A 47 7.85 -26.54 -7.17
C THR A 47 7.03 -26.23 -5.93
N GLU A 48 7.64 -25.69 -4.88
CA GLU A 48 7.01 -25.51 -3.57
C GLU A 48 6.85 -24.03 -3.18
N CYS A 49 7.82 -23.17 -3.55
CA CYS A 49 7.81 -21.77 -3.16
C CYS A 49 6.77 -20.97 -3.96
N GLN A 50 5.62 -20.70 -3.32
CA GLN A 50 4.57 -19.83 -3.88
C GLN A 50 4.80 -18.38 -3.48
N VAL A 51 4.94 -17.50 -4.47
CA VAL A 51 5.15 -16.05 -4.25
C VAL A 51 3.98 -15.26 -4.83
N LEU A 52 3.43 -14.35 -4.04
CA LEU A 52 2.41 -13.41 -4.49
C LEU A 52 3.03 -12.06 -4.84
N ILE A 53 2.76 -11.58 -6.05
CA ILE A 53 3.06 -10.22 -6.49
C ILE A 53 1.77 -9.40 -6.42
N ILE A 54 1.80 -8.28 -5.71
CA ILE A 54 0.67 -7.35 -5.62
C ILE A 54 0.97 -6.10 -6.44
N GLY A 55 0.19 -5.89 -7.50
CA GLY A 55 0.40 -4.88 -8.52
C GLY A 55 1.15 -5.45 -9.73
N ALA A 56 0.66 -5.14 -10.93
CA ALA A 56 1.21 -5.46 -12.24
C ALA A 56 1.59 -4.19 -13.03
N GLY A 57 1.58 -3.02 -12.39
CA GLY A 57 2.18 -1.78 -12.90
C GLY A 57 3.71 -1.85 -12.97
N GLY A 58 4.39 -0.78 -13.39
CA GLY A 58 5.84 -0.77 -13.73
C GLY A 58 6.73 -1.69 -12.89
N LEU A 59 6.67 -1.55 -11.57
CA LEU A 59 7.40 -2.37 -10.61
C LEU A 59 6.98 -3.85 -10.64
N GLY A 60 5.68 -4.14 -10.66
CA GLY A 60 5.13 -5.50 -10.79
C GLY A 60 5.52 -6.22 -12.09
N CYS A 61 5.60 -5.50 -13.21
CA CYS A 61 6.09 -6.05 -14.47
C CYS A 61 7.55 -6.52 -14.37
N GLU A 62 8.41 -5.70 -13.75
CA GLU A 62 9.82 -6.03 -13.51
C GLU A 62 9.95 -7.19 -12.51
N LEU A 63 9.21 -7.17 -11.40
CA LEU A 63 9.20 -8.23 -10.39
C LEU A 63 8.83 -9.59 -10.97
N LEU A 64 7.78 -9.64 -11.82
CA LEU A 64 7.37 -10.86 -12.50
C LEU A 64 8.48 -11.42 -13.39
N LYS A 65 9.18 -10.56 -14.15
CA LYS A 65 10.34 -10.97 -14.95
C LYS A 65 11.44 -11.49 -14.03
N ASP A 66 11.83 -10.73 -13.01
CA ASP A 66 12.97 -11.04 -12.15
C ASP A 66 12.77 -12.38 -11.44
N LEU A 67 11.64 -12.55 -10.75
CA LEU A 67 11.34 -13.79 -10.03
C LEU A 67 11.25 -15.00 -10.97
N ALA A 68 10.58 -14.85 -12.12
CA ALA A 68 10.48 -15.94 -13.09
C ALA A 68 11.86 -16.37 -13.65
N LEU A 69 12.80 -15.42 -13.80
CA LEU A 69 14.17 -15.69 -14.24
C LEU A 69 15.09 -16.15 -13.08
N MET A 70 14.74 -15.84 -11.84
CA MET A 70 15.38 -16.34 -10.61
C MET A 70 14.92 -17.75 -10.21
N GLY A 71 14.19 -18.44 -11.08
CA GLY A 71 13.84 -19.85 -10.89
C GLY A 71 12.55 -20.09 -10.12
N PHE A 72 11.83 -19.05 -9.70
CA PHE A 72 10.52 -19.22 -9.07
C PHE A 72 9.51 -19.77 -10.08
N GLY A 73 9.00 -20.97 -9.80
CA GLY A 73 8.09 -21.67 -10.70
C GLY A 73 6.62 -21.34 -10.48
N ASN A 74 6.23 -20.96 -9.26
CA ASN A 74 4.84 -20.70 -8.89
C ASN A 74 4.64 -19.25 -8.43
N LEU A 75 4.16 -18.41 -9.34
CA LEU A 75 3.90 -16.99 -9.06
C LEU A 75 2.40 -16.69 -9.16
N HIS A 76 1.90 -15.82 -8.29
CA HIS A 76 0.55 -15.27 -8.37
C HIS A 76 0.65 -13.76 -8.55
N VAL A 77 -0.26 -13.15 -9.31
CA VAL A 77 -0.30 -11.70 -9.48
C VAL A 77 -1.70 -11.16 -9.27
N ILE A 78 -1.86 -10.16 -8.39
CA ILE A 78 -3.10 -9.40 -8.20
C ILE A 78 -2.92 -8.02 -8.81
N ASP A 79 -3.85 -7.61 -9.67
CA ASP A 79 -3.98 -6.23 -10.12
C ASP A 79 -5.44 -5.98 -10.52
N MET A 80 -5.99 -4.84 -10.12
CA MET A 80 -7.39 -4.47 -10.36
C MET A 80 -7.57 -3.58 -11.60
N ASP A 81 -6.49 -3.13 -12.22
CA ASP A 81 -6.51 -2.14 -13.28
C ASP A 81 -6.54 -2.79 -14.66
N THR A 82 -6.98 -1.98 -15.62
CA THR A 82 -6.84 -2.24 -17.05
C THR A 82 -5.66 -1.48 -17.64
N ILE A 83 -5.17 -1.96 -18.79
CA ILE A 83 -4.02 -1.37 -19.48
C ILE A 83 -4.41 -0.08 -20.20
N GLU A 84 -3.66 0.99 -19.96
CA GLU A 84 -3.78 2.27 -20.66
C GLU A 84 -2.59 2.53 -21.60
N LEU A 85 -2.77 3.42 -22.58
CA LEU A 85 -1.66 3.88 -23.43
C LEU A 85 -0.50 4.49 -22.63
N SER A 86 -0.82 5.22 -21.55
CA SER A 86 0.13 5.86 -20.64
C SER A 86 1.07 4.87 -19.94
N ASN A 87 0.69 3.59 -19.90
CA ASN A 87 1.44 2.52 -19.22
C ASN A 87 2.62 2.02 -20.07
N LEU A 88 2.51 2.09 -21.40
CA LEU A 88 3.41 1.40 -22.33
C LEU A 88 4.84 1.97 -22.37
N ASN A 89 5.09 3.14 -21.76
CA ASN A 89 6.43 3.71 -21.66
C ASN A 89 7.34 2.96 -20.66
N ARG A 90 6.77 2.18 -19.74
CA ARG A 90 7.50 1.49 -18.67
C ARG A 90 7.00 0.07 -18.36
N GLN A 91 5.76 -0.25 -18.69
CA GLN A 91 5.15 -1.55 -18.40
C GLN A 91 5.34 -2.50 -19.59
N PHE A 92 6.57 -2.98 -19.76
CA PHE A 92 7.03 -3.69 -20.96
C PHE A 92 6.39 -5.06 -21.20
N LEU A 93 5.56 -5.57 -20.28
CA LEU A 93 4.75 -6.78 -20.51
C LEU A 93 3.55 -6.51 -21.42
N PHE A 94 3.15 -5.25 -21.59
CA PHE A 94 1.95 -4.86 -22.33
C PHE A 94 2.26 -4.32 -23.72
N ARG A 95 1.33 -4.47 -24.65
CA ARG A 95 1.41 -3.95 -26.02
C ARG A 95 0.19 -3.07 -26.31
N ARG A 96 0.26 -2.30 -27.41
CA ARG A 96 -0.87 -1.48 -27.87
C ARG A 96 -2.16 -2.29 -28.09
N THR A 97 -2.02 -3.55 -28.47
CA THR A 97 -3.15 -4.48 -28.66
C THR A 97 -3.81 -4.91 -27.36
N ASP A 98 -3.17 -4.68 -26.21
CA ASP A 98 -3.68 -5.08 -24.90
C ASP A 98 -4.41 -3.93 -24.19
N ILE A 99 -4.49 -2.73 -24.79
CA ILE A 99 -5.18 -1.58 -24.20
C ILE A 99 -6.63 -1.93 -23.88
N GLY A 100 -7.07 -1.64 -22.66
CA GLY A 100 -8.38 -1.97 -22.12
C GLY A 100 -8.50 -3.37 -21.50
N ALA A 101 -7.51 -4.26 -21.70
CA ALA A 101 -7.49 -5.57 -21.06
C ALA A 101 -6.94 -5.51 -19.63
N SER A 102 -7.22 -6.54 -18.82
CA SER A 102 -6.68 -6.68 -17.46
C SER A 102 -5.15 -6.73 -17.46
N LYS A 103 -4.53 -5.92 -16.58
CA LYS A 103 -3.06 -5.96 -16.37
C LYS A 103 -2.61 -7.32 -15.85
N ALA A 104 -3.29 -7.87 -14.84
CA ALA A 104 -2.95 -9.15 -14.23
C ALA A 104 -2.94 -10.29 -15.26
N GLU A 105 -4.01 -10.41 -16.04
CA GLU A 105 -4.14 -11.48 -17.05
C GLU A 105 -3.12 -11.34 -18.18
N CYS A 106 -2.90 -10.11 -18.67
CA CYS A 106 -1.92 -9.86 -19.73
C CYS A 106 -0.49 -10.11 -19.25
N ALA A 107 -0.16 -9.71 -18.03
CA ALA A 107 1.16 -9.93 -17.43
C ALA A 107 1.43 -11.43 -17.29
N ALA A 108 0.49 -12.18 -16.72
CA ALA A 108 0.61 -13.63 -16.58
C ALA A 108 0.74 -14.33 -17.94
N ARG A 109 -0.09 -13.97 -18.92
CA ARG A 109 -0.03 -14.51 -20.29
C ARG A 109 1.35 -14.27 -20.93
N PHE A 110 1.90 -13.05 -20.79
CA PHE A 110 3.20 -12.72 -21.35
C PHE A 110 4.32 -13.55 -20.72
N ILE A 111 4.38 -13.62 -19.38
CA ILE A 111 5.42 -14.35 -18.66
C ILE A 111 5.33 -15.84 -18.93
N ASN A 112 4.13 -16.43 -18.87
CA ASN A 112 3.92 -17.86 -19.16
C ASN A 112 4.35 -18.22 -20.59
N GLY A 113 4.16 -17.31 -21.55
CA GLY A 113 4.64 -17.49 -22.93
C GLY A 113 6.15 -17.27 -23.11
N ARG A 114 6.77 -16.44 -22.26
CA ARG A 114 8.19 -16.06 -22.38
C ARG A 114 9.13 -16.93 -21.55
N VAL A 115 8.69 -17.41 -20.40
CA VAL A 115 9.49 -18.13 -19.41
C VAL A 115 8.84 -19.51 -19.16
N PRO A 116 9.18 -20.54 -19.96
CA PRO A 116 8.50 -21.85 -19.92
C PRO A 116 8.59 -22.61 -18.58
N THR A 117 9.48 -22.20 -17.69
CA THR A 117 9.70 -22.81 -16.38
C THR A 117 8.86 -22.16 -15.27
N CYS A 118 8.09 -21.12 -15.59
CA CYS A 118 7.30 -20.36 -14.64
C CYS A 118 5.82 -20.46 -14.99
N ARG A 119 4.99 -20.58 -13.96
CA ARG A 119 3.53 -20.48 -14.03
C ARG A 119 3.09 -19.30 -13.17
N VAL A 120 2.59 -18.27 -13.85
CA VAL A 120 1.93 -17.12 -13.25
C VAL A 120 0.42 -17.31 -13.28
N THR A 121 -0.22 -17.27 -12.11
CA THR A 121 -1.68 -17.28 -11.94
C THR A 121 -2.19 -15.85 -11.75
N PRO A 122 -2.99 -15.30 -12.68
CA PRO A 122 -3.51 -13.94 -12.57
C PRO A 122 -4.78 -13.86 -11.72
N HIS A 123 -4.93 -12.74 -11.03
CA HIS A 123 -6.11 -12.37 -10.26
C HIS A 123 -6.51 -10.93 -10.63
N PHE A 124 -7.51 -10.79 -11.51
CA PHE A 124 -8.08 -9.49 -11.84
C PHE A 124 -9.07 -9.06 -10.76
N LYS A 125 -8.54 -8.66 -9.60
CA LYS A 125 -9.27 -8.35 -8.38
C LYS A 125 -8.54 -7.30 -7.56
N LYS A 126 -9.24 -6.72 -6.60
CA LYS A 126 -8.62 -5.90 -5.56
C LYS A 126 -8.04 -6.81 -4.48
N ILE A 127 -7.02 -6.35 -3.76
CA ILE A 127 -6.48 -7.10 -2.61
C ILE A 127 -7.55 -7.31 -1.53
N GLN A 128 -8.47 -6.35 -1.39
CA GLN A 128 -9.56 -6.39 -0.43
C GLN A 128 -10.61 -7.49 -0.73
N ASP A 129 -10.58 -8.09 -1.92
CA ASP A 129 -11.52 -9.14 -2.32
C ASP A 129 -11.09 -10.54 -1.81
N PHE A 130 -9.94 -10.64 -1.15
CA PHE A 130 -9.37 -11.86 -0.61
C PHE A 130 -9.33 -11.81 0.92
N ASP A 131 -9.47 -12.98 1.54
CA ASP A 131 -9.38 -13.17 2.98
C ASP A 131 -8.03 -13.77 3.41
N GLU A 132 -7.86 -13.95 4.72
CA GLU A 132 -6.65 -14.53 5.32
C GLU A 132 -6.29 -15.89 4.72
N SER A 133 -7.28 -16.73 4.38
CA SER A 133 -7.03 -18.07 3.85
C SER A 133 -6.32 -18.03 2.50
N PHE A 134 -6.62 -17.02 1.69
CA PHE A 134 -5.92 -16.80 0.44
C PHE A 134 -4.47 -16.36 0.69
N TYR A 135 -4.22 -15.44 1.62
CA TYR A 135 -2.86 -14.92 1.86
C TYR A 135 -1.95 -15.93 2.56
N GLN A 136 -2.51 -16.81 3.41
CA GLN A 136 -1.79 -17.88 4.12
C GLN A 136 -1.13 -18.92 3.20
N GLN A 137 -1.57 -19.05 1.94
CA GLN A 137 -0.99 -20.04 1.02
C GLN A 137 0.41 -19.64 0.52
N PHE A 138 0.79 -18.36 0.62
CA PHE A 138 2.03 -17.86 0.05
C PHE A 138 3.18 -17.93 1.04
N ARG A 139 4.36 -18.31 0.54
CA ARG A 139 5.59 -18.28 1.34
C ARG A 139 6.11 -16.86 1.52
N LEU A 140 5.96 -16.03 0.48
CA LEU A 140 6.47 -14.67 0.40
C LEU A 140 5.49 -13.79 -0.39
N ILE A 141 5.41 -12.52 -0.02
CA ILE A 141 4.61 -11.51 -0.73
C ILE A 141 5.52 -10.35 -1.13
N VAL A 142 5.39 -9.87 -2.36
CA VAL A 142 6.06 -8.66 -2.84
C VAL A 142 5.06 -7.65 -3.40
N CYS A 143 5.19 -6.40 -2.97
CA CYS A 143 4.27 -5.32 -3.28
C CYS A 143 4.93 -4.32 -4.23
N GLY A 144 4.25 -4.07 -5.36
CA GLY A 144 4.52 -2.98 -6.29
C GLY A 144 3.33 -2.03 -6.41
N LEU A 145 2.77 -1.66 -5.26
CA LEU A 145 1.57 -0.84 -5.13
C LEU A 145 1.84 0.65 -5.41
N ASP A 146 0.82 1.42 -5.72
CA ASP A 146 0.91 2.85 -6.01
C ASP A 146 0.19 3.73 -4.97
N SER A 147 -0.50 3.13 -4.02
CA SER A 147 -1.18 3.85 -2.94
C SER A 147 -0.70 3.44 -1.55
N ILE A 148 -0.68 4.41 -0.64
CA ILE A 148 -0.38 4.19 0.79
C ILE A 148 -1.49 3.33 1.40
N VAL A 149 -2.75 3.58 1.07
CA VAL A 149 -3.91 2.83 1.59
C VAL A 149 -3.79 1.33 1.29
N ALA A 150 -3.43 0.96 0.06
CA ALA A 150 -3.26 -0.45 -0.28
C ALA A 150 -2.09 -1.11 0.50
N ARG A 151 -0.98 -0.38 0.69
CA ARG A 151 0.17 -0.85 1.49
C ARG A 151 -0.20 -1.07 2.95
N ARG A 152 -0.92 -0.13 3.55
CA ARG A 152 -1.43 -0.24 4.92
C ARG A 152 -2.39 -1.42 5.07
N TRP A 153 -3.27 -1.62 4.09
CA TRP A 153 -4.24 -2.70 4.12
C TRP A 153 -3.57 -4.08 4.09
N ILE A 154 -2.64 -4.31 3.15
CA ILE A 154 -1.93 -5.60 3.11
C ILE A 154 -1.05 -5.79 4.34
N ASN A 155 -0.44 -4.72 4.87
CA ASN A 155 0.30 -4.79 6.14
C ASN A 155 -0.59 -5.28 7.29
N GLY A 156 -1.78 -4.71 7.45
CA GLY A 156 -2.74 -5.14 8.45
C GLY A 156 -3.23 -6.58 8.25
N MET A 157 -3.40 -7.03 6.99
CA MET A 157 -3.76 -8.42 6.68
C MET A 157 -2.69 -9.42 7.13
N LEU A 158 -1.42 -9.14 6.86
CA LEU A 158 -0.34 -10.04 7.27
C LEU A 158 -0.10 -10.03 8.78
N LEU A 159 -0.39 -8.90 9.44
CA LEU A 159 -0.39 -8.83 10.90
C LEU A 159 -1.56 -9.61 11.52
N SER A 160 -2.75 -9.62 10.91
CA SER A 160 -3.91 -10.38 11.44
C SER A 160 -3.71 -11.88 11.38
N MET A 161 -2.86 -12.36 10.46
CA MET A 161 -2.50 -13.77 10.32
C MET A 161 -1.49 -14.27 11.37
N LEU A 162 -0.88 -13.37 12.15
CA LEU A 162 0.09 -13.76 13.17
C LEU A 162 -0.57 -14.53 14.30
N ARG A 163 0.10 -15.61 14.71
CA ARG A 163 -0.31 -16.41 15.87
C ARG A 163 0.65 -16.19 17.01
N TYR A 164 0.08 -16.08 18.21
CA TYR A 164 0.83 -15.95 19.45
C TYR A 164 0.50 -17.14 20.35
N GLU A 165 1.52 -17.70 20.96
CA GLU A 165 1.39 -18.75 21.97
C GLU A 165 0.78 -18.16 23.26
N GLU A 166 0.38 -19.02 24.19
CA GLU A 166 -0.27 -18.60 25.45
C GLU A 166 0.60 -17.66 26.31
N ASP A 167 1.93 -17.74 26.17
CA ASP A 167 2.90 -16.89 26.86
C ASP A 167 3.15 -15.54 26.14
N GLY A 168 2.49 -15.29 25.01
CA GLY A 168 2.64 -14.09 24.20
C GLY A 168 3.83 -14.11 23.24
N THR A 169 4.56 -15.23 23.14
CA THR A 169 5.61 -15.40 22.14
C THR A 169 5.00 -15.57 20.74
N LEU A 170 5.68 -15.03 19.72
CA LEU A 170 5.22 -15.08 18.34
C LEU A 170 5.58 -16.43 17.70
N ASP A 171 4.58 -17.15 17.16
CA ASP A 171 4.80 -18.33 16.32
C ASP A 171 5.37 -17.89 14.98
N THR A 172 6.68 -18.11 14.80
CA THR A 172 7.41 -17.69 13.59
C THR A 172 6.94 -18.41 12.32
N SER A 173 6.24 -19.54 12.44
CA SER A 173 5.67 -20.25 11.29
C SER A 173 4.42 -19.55 10.72
N SER A 174 3.78 -18.67 11.50
CA SER A 174 2.66 -17.84 11.06
C SER A 174 3.09 -16.62 10.24
N ILE A 175 4.39 -16.29 10.25
CA ILE A 175 4.92 -15.10 9.57
C ILE A 175 5.00 -15.37 8.07
N VAL A 176 4.32 -14.52 7.30
CA VAL A 176 4.52 -14.40 5.84
C VAL A 176 5.35 -13.13 5.59
N PRO A 177 6.64 -13.24 5.21
CA PRO A 177 7.46 -12.08 4.93
C PRO A 177 6.92 -11.26 3.75
N MET A 178 7.00 -9.95 3.87
CA MET A 178 6.55 -8.99 2.87
C MET A 178 7.70 -8.11 2.42
N ILE A 179 7.87 -7.96 1.11
CA ILE A 179 8.80 -7.03 0.50
C ILE A 179 7.97 -5.93 -0.15
N ASP A 180 8.25 -4.66 0.12
CA ASP A 180 7.55 -3.53 -0.48
C ASP A 180 8.52 -2.65 -1.27
N GLY A 181 8.13 -2.31 -2.49
CA GLY A 181 8.85 -1.35 -3.33
C GLY A 181 7.98 -0.13 -3.64
N GLY A 182 8.60 1.04 -3.68
CA GLY A 182 7.98 2.31 -4.08
C GLY A 182 8.86 3.05 -5.09
N THR A 183 8.24 3.75 -6.05
CA THR A 183 8.97 4.56 -7.04
C THR A 183 8.23 5.86 -7.31
N GLU A 184 8.99 6.94 -7.48
CA GLU A 184 8.51 8.26 -7.87
C GLU A 184 9.62 9.00 -8.63
N GLY A 185 9.39 9.26 -9.92
CA GLY A 185 10.39 9.88 -10.79
C GLY A 185 11.69 9.09 -10.83
N PHE A 186 12.77 9.73 -10.36
CA PHE A 186 14.12 9.15 -10.24
C PHE A 186 14.47 8.70 -8.82
N LYS A 187 13.48 8.62 -7.94
CA LYS A 187 13.62 8.15 -6.55
C LYS A 187 12.84 6.87 -6.36
N GLY A 188 13.30 6.04 -5.43
CA GLY A 188 12.56 4.86 -5.03
C GLY A 188 13.06 4.31 -3.71
N ASN A 189 12.34 3.33 -3.20
CA ASN A 189 12.70 2.63 -1.99
C ASN A 189 12.30 1.16 -2.09
N ALA A 190 13.07 0.31 -1.44
CA ALA A 190 12.72 -1.07 -1.18
C ALA A 190 12.73 -1.29 0.33
N ARG A 191 11.90 -2.19 0.84
CA ARG A 191 11.93 -2.60 2.25
C ARG A 191 11.53 -4.04 2.45
N VAL A 192 12.11 -4.67 3.48
CA VAL A 192 11.81 -6.02 3.93
C VAL A 192 11.11 -5.94 5.27
N ILE A 193 9.90 -6.50 5.34
CA ILE A 193 9.03 -6.50 6.51
C ILE A 193 8.81 -7.95 6.93
N LEU A 194 9.17 -8.25 8.18
CA LEU A 194 8.83 -9.47 8.89
C LEU A 194 7.73 -9.11 9.89
N PRO A 195 6.43 -9.34 9.57
CA PRO A 195 5.33 -8.97 10.45
C PRO A 195 5.54 -9.48 11.88
N GLY A 196 5.36 -8.60 12.86
CA GLY A 196 5.58 -8.89 14.27
C GLY A 196 7.04 -8.82 14.75
N LEU A 197 8.03 -8.89 13.86
CA LEU A 197 9.46 -8.85 14.23
C LEU A 197 10.15 -7.53 13.85
N SER A 198 10.01 -7.07 12.60
CA SER A 198 10.64 -5.83 12.12
C SER A 198 9.66 -4.65 12.13
N ALA A 199 10.17 -3.45 11.80
CA ALA A 199 9.30 -2.31 11.49
C ALA A 199 8.33 -2.66 10.35
N CYS A 200 7.05 -2.37 10.56
CA CYS A 200 5.98 -2.57 9.57
C CYS A 200 5.71 -1.26 8.79
N ILE A 201 4.73 -1.28 7.87
CA ILE A 201 4.36 -0.07 7.10
C ILE A 201 3.94 1.08 8.04
N GLU A 202 3.10 0.81 9.04
CA GLU A 202 2.67 1.81 10.02
C GLU A 202 3.80 2.35 10.90
N CYS A 203 4.86 1.57 11.16
CA CYS A 203 6.03 2.07 11.91
C CYS A 203 6.76 3.19 11.15
N THR A 204 6.64 3.22 9.82
CA THR A 204 7.37 4.13 8.94
C THR A 204 6.43 5.03 8.13
N LEU A 205 5.19 5.22 8.59
CA LEU A 205 4.18 5.98 7.87
C LEU A 205 4.59 7.46 7.67
N ASP A 206 5.33 8.03 8.61
CA ASP A 206 5.83 9.41 8.55
C ASP A 206 6.93 9.61 7.50
N LEU A 207 7.50 8.53 6.94
CA LEU A 207 8.47 8.62 5.84
C LEU A 207 7.80 8.88 4.49
N PHE A 208 6.49 8.64 4.36
CA PHE A 208 5.78 9.01 3.15
C PHE A 208 5.65 10.54 3.07
N PRO A 209 5.86 11.13 1.88
CA PRO A 209 5.73 12.57 1.73
C PRO A 209 4.30 13.02 2.05
N PRO A 210 4.12 14.19 2.67
CA PRO A 210 2.79 14.71 2.96
C PRO A 210 2.01 14.92 1.65
N GLN A 211 0.75 14.50 1.64
CA GLN A 211 -0.12 14.75 0.48
C GLN A 211 -0.32 16.25 0.31
N VAL A 212 -0.07 16.76 -0.89
CA VAL A 212 -0.31 18.16 -1.21
C VAL A 212 -1.83 18.40 -1.22
N ASN A 213 -2.33 19.11 -0.21
CA ASN A 213 -3.71 19.53 -0.14
C ASN A 213 -3.77 21.06 -0.12
N TYR A 214 -4.48 21.65 -1.08
CA TYR A 214 -4.60 23.09 -1.20
C TYR A 214 -5.75 23.59 -0.30
N PRO A 215 -5.54 24.59 0.57
CA PRO A 215 -6.61 25.11 1.42
C PRO A 215 -7.78 25.67 0.59
N LEU A 216 -9.02 25.36 0.99
CA LEU A 216 -10.22 25.78 0.26
C LEU A 216 -10.32 27.30 0.08
N CYS A 217 -9.91 28.09 1.08
CA CYS A 217 -9.88 29.55 1.00
C CYS A 217 -8.92 30.06 -0.10
N THR A 218 -7.79 29.40 -0.28
CA THR A 218 -6.81 29.69 -1.34
C THR A 218 -7.38 29.33 -2.70
N ILE A 219 -7.93 28.12 -2.84
CA ILE A 219 -8.56 27.66 -4.09
C ILE A 219 -9.70 28.58 -4.51
N ALA A 220 -10.59 28.93 -3.57
CA ALA A 220 -11.83 29.65 -3.85
C ALA A 220 -11.61 31.16 -4.08
N ASN A 221 -10.78 31.80 -3.26
CA ASN A 221 -10.74 33.27 -3.18
C ASN A 221 -9.38 33.89 -3.56
N THR A 222 -8.27 33.19 -3.35
CA THR A 222 -6.92 33.75 -3.54
C THR A 222 -5.98 32.78 -4.26
N PRO A 223 -6.32 32.33 -5.49
CA PRO A 223 -5.43 31.47 -6.27
C PRO A 223 -4.13 32.22 -6.60
N ARG A 224 -3.02 31.48 -6.71
CA ARG A 224 -1.66 32.01 -6.89
C ARG A 224 -0.85 31.17 -7.88
N LEU A 225 -1.14 29.87 -7.92
CA LEU A 225 -0.50 28.92 -8.81
C LEU A 225 -1.52 28.42 -9.84
N PRO A 226 -1.08 28.00 -11.05
CA PRO A 226 -1.99 27.45 -12.05
C PRO A 226 -2.72 26.20 -11.54
N GLU A 227 -2.11 25.41 -10.65
CA GLU A 227 -2.73 24.27 -9.96
C GLU A 227 -3.95 24.69 -9.14
N HIS A 228 -3.95 25.88 -8.52
CA HIS A 228 -5.10 26.37 -7.74
C HIS A 228 -6.30 26.64 -8.64
N CYS A 229 -6.06 27.12 -9.87
CA CYS A 229 -7.12 27.35 -10.85
C CYS A 229 -7.73 26.03 -11.31
N ILE A 230 -6.89 25.02 -11.56
CA ILE A 230 -7.33 23.69 -11.97
C ILE A 230 -8.11 23.00 -10.84
N GLU A 231 -7.61 23.06 -9.60
CA GLU A 231 -8.27 22.45 -8.46
C GLU A 231 -9.63 23.10 -8.21
N TYR A 232 -9.75 24.43 -8.33
CA TYR A 232 -11.05 25.10 -8.24
C TYR A 232 -12.07 24.53 -9.23
N VAL A 233 -11.65 24.35 -10.48
CA VAL A 233 -12.54 23.83 -11.52
C VAL A 233 -12.98 22.42 -11.17
N LYS A 234 -12.03 21.58 -10.75
CA LYS A 234 -12.24 20.19 -10.36
C LYS A 234 -13.20 20.04 -9.16
N ILE A 235 -12.96 20.77 -8.07
CA ILE A 235 -13.67 20.54 -6.79
C ILE A 235 -14.90 21.44 -6.59
N ILE A 236 -14.96 22.61 -7.23
CA ILE A 236 -16.05 23.58 -7.01
C ILE A 236 -16.88 23.77 -8.28
N GLN A 237 -16.22 24.08 -9.41
CA GLN A 237 -16.95 24.46 -10.62
C GLN A 237 -17.64 23.28 -11.30
N TRP A 238 -16.98 22.12 -11.34
CA TRP A 238 -17.53 20.89 -11.91
C TRP A 238 -18.82 20.48 -11.21
N GLU A 239 -18.82 20.39 -9.87
CA GLU A 239 -20.01 20.04 -9.10
C GLU A 239 -21.14 21.05 -9.29
N LYS A 240 -20.81 22.35 -9.36
CA LYS A 240 -21.79 23.42 -9.54
C LYS A 240 -22.44 23.42 -10.92
N GLN A 241 -21.67 23.18 -11.98
CA GLN A 241 -22.16 23.29 -13.36
C GLN A 241 -22.63 21.95 -13.93
N ASN A 242 -22.13 20.83 -13.38
CA ASN A 242 -22.37 19.46 -13.83
C ASN A 242 -22.39 19.34 -15.37
N PRO A 243 -21.28 19.73 -16.05
CA PRO A 243 -21.27 20.02 -17.48
C PRO A 243 -21.68 18.83 -18.37
N PHE A 244 -21.47 17.60 -17.90
CA PHE A 244 -21.78 16.37 -18.64
C PHE A 244 -22.80 15.48 -17.93
N GLY A 245 -23.40 15.93 -16.82
CA GLY A 245 -24.34 15.11 -16.04
C GLY A 245 -23.68 13.92 -15.31
N VAL A 246 -22.35 13.84 -15.31
CA VAL A 246 -21.57 12.71 -14.78
C VAL A 246 -20.41 13.21 -13.89
N PRO A 247 -19.88 12.36 -12.99
CA PRO A 247 -18.66 12.67 -12.25
C PRO A 247 -17.48 12.95 -13.17
N LEU A 248 -16.53 13.76 -12.69
CA LEU A 248 -15.31 14.06 -13.43
C LEU A 248 -14.49 12.78 -13.63
N ASP A 249 -14.31 12.41 -14.90
CA ASP A 249 -13.41 11.34 -15.32
C ASP A 249 -12.10 11.94 -15.85
N GLY A 250 -10.99 11.60 -15.19
CA GLY A 250 -9.66 12.08 -15.57
C GLY A 250 -9.10 11.41 -16.84
N ASP A 251 -9.71 10.33 -17.29
CA ASP A 251 -9.34 9.58 -18.49
C ASP A 251 -10.13 10.00 -19.73
N ASP A 252 -11.25 10.71 -19.55
CA ASP A 252 -12.04 11.26 -20.66
C ASP A 252 -11.39 12.55 -21.21
N PRO A 253 -10.94 12.56 -22.49
CA PRO A 253 -10.35 13.75 -23.09
C PRO A 253 -11.31 14.96 -23.15
N GLN A 254 -12.63 14.74 -23.23
CA GLN A 254 -13.63 15.80 -23.25
C GLN A 254 -13.73 16.48 -21.88
N HIS A 255 -13.70 15.69 -20.81
CA HIS A 255 -13.69 16.20 -19.45
C HIS A 255 -12.43 17.02 -19.17
N ILE A 256 -11.25 16.49 -19.52
CA ILE A 256 -9.98 17.20 -19.36
C ILE A 256 -9.95 18.49 -20.21
N GLY A 257 -10.45 18.43 -21.44
CA GLY A 257 -10.58 19.61 -22.31
C GLY A 257 -11.45 20.69 -21.68
N TRP A 258 -12.60 20.32 -21.12
CA TRP A 258 -13.47 21.25 -20.41
C TRP A 258 -12.79 21.87 -19.19
N VAL A 259 -12.12 21.05 -18.36
CA VAL A 259 -11.40 21.54 -17.18
C VAL A 259 -10.29 22.50 -17.59
N TYR A 260 -9.57 22.19 -18.68
CA TYR A 260 -8.52 23.05 -19.21
C TYR A 260 -9.03 24.43 -19.61
N GLU A 261 -10.13 24.51 -20.36
CA GLU A 261 -10.71 25.79 -20.77
C GLU A 261 -11.15 26.64 -19.57
N ARG A 262 -11.90 26.06 -18.62
CA ARG A 262 -12.37 26.79 -17.44
C ARG A 262 -11.21 27.20 -16.52
N ALA A 263 -10.18 26.37 -16.42
CA ALA A 263 -8.99 26.70 -15.63
C ALA A 263 -8.22 27.86 -16.28
N LEU A 264 -8.17 27.93 -17.61
CA LEU A 264 -7.58 29.04 -18.35
C LEU A 264 -8.35 30.35 -18.11
N GLU A 265 -9.68 30.31 -18.17
CA GLU A 265 -10.54 31.46 -17.87
C GLU A 265 -10.28 32.00 -16.46
N ARG A 266 -10.32 31.11 -15.45
CA ARG A 266 -10.02 31.48 -14.07
C ARG A 266 -8.60 31.99 -13.89
N ALA A 267 -7.62 31.39 -14.55
CA ALA A 267 -6.24 31.86 -14.47
C ALA A 267 -6.10 33.28 -15.02
N ASN A 268 -6.79 33.60 -16.12
CA ASN A 268 -6.81 34.95 -16.69
C ASN A 268 -7.45 35.97 -15.75
N GLU A 269 -8.52 35.63 -15.04
CA GLU A 269 -9.16 36.52 -14.04
C GLU A 269 -8.18 36.97 -12.94
N PHE A 270 -7.28 36.08 -12.54
CA PHE A 270 -6.29 36.33 -11.48
C PHE A 270 -4.89 36.66 -12.01
N ASN A 271 -4.72 36.86 -13.33
CA ASN A 271 -3.43 37.09 -13.99
C ASN A 271 -2.38 35.99 -13.70
N ILE A 272 -2.83 34.73 -13.62
CA ILE A 272 -1.98 33.56 -13.40
C ILE A 272 -1.62 32.93 -14.75
N THR A 273 -0.34 32.70 -14.99
CA THR A 273 0.17 32.03 -16.20
C THR A 273 0.57 30.59 -15.90
N GLY A 274 0.71 29.75 -16.94
CA GLY A 274 1.26 28.39 -16.81
C GLY A 274 0.24 27.26 -16.80
N VAL A 275 -1.05 27.55 -16.97
CA VAL A 275 -2.06 26.51 -17.22
C VAL A 275 -1.82 25.88 -18.59
N THR A 276 -1.49 24.59 -18.59
CA THR A 276 -1.28 23.79 -19.81
C THR A 276 -2.13 22.53 -19.73
N TYR A 277 -2.48 21.94 -20.87
CA TYR A 277 -3.22 20.68 -20.92
C TYR A 277 -2.52 19.55 -20.12
N ARG A 278 -1.19 19.47 -20.22
CA ARG A 278 -0.37 18.52 -19.45
C ARG A 278 -0.48 18.74 -17.94
N LEU A 279 -0.47 20.00 -17.49
CA LEU A 279 -0.62 20.33 -16.08
C LEU A 279 -2.01 19.96 -15.57
N VAL A 280 -3.06 20.22 -16.37
CA VAL A 280 -4.44 19.80 -16.03
C VAL A 280 -4.53 18.31 -15.83
N GLN A 281 -3.98 17.51 -16.74
CA GLN A 281 -3.93 16.06 -16.57
C GLN A 281 -3.18 15.66 -15.30
N GLY A 282 -2.05 16.32 -15.04
CA GLY A 282 -1.24 16.09 -13.85
C GLY A 282 -2.01 16.32 -12.54
N VAL A 283 -2.73 17.44 -12.43
CA VAL A 283 -3.50 17.81 -11.24
C VAL A 283 -4.78 16.96 -11.10
N VAL A 284 -5.51 16.73 -12.20
CA VAL A 284 -6.77 15.96 -12.17
C VAL A 284 -6.51 14.49 -11.83
N LYS A 285 -5.51 13.87 -12.47
CA LYS A 285 -5.17 12.46 -12.25
C LYS A 285 -4.15 12.23 -11.12
N HIS A 286 -3.67 13.28 -10.46
CA HIS A 286 -2.56 13.20 -9.49
C HIS A 286 -1.36 12.40 -10.04
N ILE A 287 -0.91 12.72 -11.27
CA ILE A 287 0.10 11.92 -11.98
C ILE A 287 1.45 11.97 -11.26
N ILE A 288 1.92 10.81 -10.82
CA ILE A 288 3.28 10.61 -10.34
C ILE A 288 4.20 10.32 -11.54
N PRO A 289 5.27 11.10 -11.78
CA PRO A 289 6.24 10.80 -12.83
C PRO A 289 6.82 9.40 -12.66
N ALA A 290 6.96 8.64 -13.75
CA ALA A 290 7.46 7.27 -13.67
C ALA A 290 8.25 6.87 -14.93
N VAL A 291 9.42 6.28 -14.72
CA VAL A 291 10.34 5.80 -15.75
C VAL A 291 10.71 4.34 -15.52
N ALA A 292 11.06 3.62 -16.59
CA ALA A 292 11.40 2.20 -16.52
C ALA A 292 12.66 1.93 -15.66
N SER A 293 13.67 2.80 -15.73
CA SER A 293 14.95 2.62 -15.03
C SER A 293 14.78 2.50 -13.51
N THR A 294 14.04 3.41 -12.90
CA THR A 294 13.79 3.42 -11.45
C THR A 294 12.93 2.22 -11.02
N ASN A 295 11.94 1.83 -11.83
CA ASN A 295 11.16 0.61 -11.59
C ASN A 295 12.04 -0.64 -11.63
N ALA A 296 12.95 -0.74 -12.60
CA ALA A 296 13.88 -1.86 -12.71
C ALA A 296 14.86 -1.91 -11.52
N ALA A 297 15.40 -0.77 -11.09
CA ALA A 297 16.32 -0.71 -9.95
C ALA A 297 15.66 -1.19 -8.66
N ILE A 298 14.44 -0.71 -8.36
CA ILE A 298 13.72 -1.12 -7.15
C ILE A 298 13.19 -2.55 -7.25
N ALA A 299 12.68 -2.98 -8.40
CA ALA A 299 12.26 -4.37 -8.60
C ALA A 299 13.42 -5.34 -8.38
N ALA A 300 14.60 -5.03 -8.90
CA ALA A 300 15.79 -5.86 -8.71
C ALA A 300 16.17 -5.99 -7.23
N ALA A 301 16.12 -4.88 -6.47
CA ALA A 301 16.36 -4.90 -5.03
C ALA A 301 15.32 -5.77 -4.31
N CYS A 302 14.03 -5.59 -4.60
CA CYS A 302 12.95 -6.38 -4.02
C CYS A 302 13.05 -7.88 -4.37
N ALA A 303 13.29 -8.21 -5.63
CA ALA A 303 13.41 -9.60 -6.10
C ALA A 303 14.63 -10.31 -5.50
N LEU A 304 15.73 -9.58 -5.30
CA LEU A 304 16.92 -10.11 -4.62
C LEU A 304 16.58 -10.50 -3.17
N GLU A 305 15.84 -9.67 -2.44
CA GLU A 305 15.45 -9.99 -1.06
C GLU A 305 14.45 -11.16 -0.99
N ILE A 306 13.52 -11.26 -1.95
CA ILE A 306 12.66 -12.44 -2.09
C ILE A 306 13.51 -13.70 -2.29
N PHE A 307 14.52 -13.65 -3.17
CA PHE A 307 15.42 -14.78 -3.40
C PHE A 307 16.19 -15.18 -2.14
N LYS A 308 16.79 -14.22 -1.44
CA LYS A 308 17.52 -14.46 -0.18
C LYS A 308 16.63 -15.07 0.90
N LEU A 309 15.43 -14.53 1.11
CA LEU A 309 14.50 -15.02 2.12
C LEU A 309 13.95 -16.41 1.77
N ALA A 310 13.77 -16.72 0.49
CA ALA A 310 13.29 -18.03 0.05
C ALA A 310 14.33 -19.13 0.25
N THR A 311 15.62 -18.82 0.11
CA THR A 311 16.69 -19.84 0.09
C THR A 311 17.65 -19.76 1.26
N SER A 312 17.52 -18.75 2.13
CA SER A 312 18.45 -18.45 3.23
C SER A 312 19.92 -18.30 2.80
N CYS A 313 20.21 -18.01 1.52
CA CYS A 313 21.58 -18.07 0.99
C CYS A 313 22.48 -16.93 1.49
N TYR A 314 21.88 -15.81 1.87
CA TYR A 314 22.54 -14.63 2.45
C TYR A 314 21.58 -13.95 3.42
N ASP A 315 22.14 -13.11 4.30
CA ASP A 315 21.32 -12.21 5.11
C ASP A 315 20.51 -11.23 4.26
N SER A 316 19.28 -11.02 4.72
CA SER A 316 18.39 -9.99 4.19
C SER A 316 18.98 -8.61 4.46
N MET A 317 18.64 -7.64 3.61
CA MET A 317 18.96 -6.24 3.86
C MET A 317 18.36 -5.78 5.20
N ALA A 318 19.04 -4.83 5.83
CA ALA A 318 18.64 -4.23 7.11
C ALA A 318 17.39 -3.35 6.92
N ASN A 319 16.21 -3.97 6.77
CA ASN A 319 14.87 -3.39 6.65
C ASN A 319 14.60 -2.41 5.51
N TYR A 320 15.37 -1.33 5.31
CA TYR A 320 15.01 -0.24 4.39
C TYR A 320 16.18 0.19 3.47
N LEU A 321 15.88 0.39 2.18
CA LEU A 321 16.80 0.91 1.18
C LEU A 321 16.15 2.10 0.45
N ASN A 322 16.87 3.21 0.36
CA ASN A 322 16.54 4.35 -0.49
C ASN A 322 17.41 4.36 -1.75
N PHE A 323 16.85 4.84 -2.85
CA PHE A 323 17.50 5.02 -4.15
C PHE A 323 17.20 6.41 -4.70
N ASN A 324 18.20 7.06 -5.27
CA ASN A 324 18.08 8.35 -5.95
C ASN A 324 19.07 8.42 -7.12
N ASP A 325 18.58 8.83 -8.29
CA ASP A 325 19.33 8.97 -9.55
C ASP A 325 19.25 10.39 -10.14
N LEU A 326 19.02 11.41 -9.29
CA LEU A 326 18.98 12.81 -9.73
C LEU A 326 20.37 13.45 -9.89
N ASP A 327 21.32 13.07 -9.04
CA ASP A 327 22.70 13.59 -9.03
C ASP A 327 23.67 12.43 -8.76
N GLY A 328 24.08 11.78 -9.85
CA GLY A 328 24.70 10.46 -9.78
C GLY A 328 23.75 9.40 -9.23
N ILE A 329 24.29 8.21 -8.96
CA ILE A 329 23.53 7.09 -8.36
C ILE A 329 23.85 7.03 -6.87
N TYR A 330 22.83 7.20 -6.04
CA TYR A 330 22.94 7.13 -4.59
C TYR A 330 21.96 6.09 -4.03
N THR A 331 22.48 5.28 -3.11
CA THR A 331 21.67 4.37 -2.29
C THR A 331 22.04 4.49 -0.82
N TYR A 332 21.04 4.36 0.06
CA TYR A 332 21.25 4.34 1.50
C TYR A 332 20.40 3.26 2.14
N THR A 333 21.06 2.37 2.87
CA THR A 333 20.42 1.24 3.57
C THR A 333 20.56 1.45 5.07
N TYR A 334 19.46 1.32 5.80
CA TYR A 334 19.43 1.46 7.25
C TYR A 334 18.28 0.64 7.84
N GLU A 335 18.48 0.17 9.07
CA GLU A 335 17.46 -0.55 9.81
C GLU A 335 16.44 0.44 10.40
N ALA A 336 15.18 0.39 9.95
CA ALA A 336 14.13 1.17 10.57
C ALA A 336 13.69 0.50 11.88
N GLU A 337 13.59 1.29 12.95
CA GLU A 337 13.19 0.80 14.27
C GLU A 337 11.71 0.43 14.31
N LYS A 338 11.41 -0.74 14.89
CA LYS A 338 10.03 -1.15 15.17
C LYS A 338 9.50 -0.35 16.36
N SER A 339 8.49 0.48 16.12
CA SER A 339 7.84 1.25 17.19
C SER A 339 7.07 0.34 18.15
N GLU A 340 7.36 0.44 19.46
CA GLU A 340 6.63 -0.27 20.53
C GLU A 340 5.16 0.19 20.65
N ASN A 341 4.88 1.41 20.21
CA ASN A 341 3.55 2.04 20.25
C ASN A 341 2.89 2.08 18.85
N CYS A 342 3.34 1.21 17.94
CA CYS A 342 2.77 1.10 16.60
C CYS A 342 1.29 0.74 16.67
N LEU A 343 0.45 1.45 15.93
CA LEU A 343 -1.00 1.20 15.89
C LEU A 343 -1.37 -0.15 15.25
N ALA A 344 -0.47 -0.74 14.45
CA ALA A 344 -0.76 -1.98 13.72
C ALA A 344 -0.08 -3.19 14.34
N CYS A 345 1.24 -3.14 14.54
CA CYS A 345 2.03 -4.31 14.97
C CYS A 345 2.36 -4.35 16.47
N SER A 346 1.80 -3.43 17.26
CA SER A 346 1.91 -3.50 18.72
C SER A 346 0.70 -4.22 19.30
N ASN A 347 0.96 -5.09 20.29
CA ASN A 347 -0.07 -5.82 21.01
C ASN A 347 -0.64 -5.01 22.20
N THR A 348 -0.12 -3.80 22.46
CA THR A 348 -0.58 -2.95 23.56
C THR A 348 -1.69 -1.99 23.11
N PRO A 349 -2.82 -1.93 23.83
CA PRO A 349 -3.85 -0.92 23.57
C PRO A 349 -3.27 0.49 23.63
N GLN A 350 -3.59 1.31 22.62
CA GLN A 350 -2.98 2.62 22.46
C GLN A 350 -3.81 3.69 23.16
N SER A 351 -3.17 4.53 23.96
CA SER A 351 -3.89 5.60 24.66
C SER A 351 -4.28 6.74 23.71
N LEU A 352 -5.53 7.17 23.83
CA LEU A 352 -6.09 8.35 23.16
C LEU A 352 -6.32 9.43 24.22
N PRO A 353 -5.46 10.47 24.28
CA PRO A 353 -5.62 11.55 25.24
C PRO A 353 -6.87 12.37 24.88
N VAL A 354 -7.66 12.69 25.90
CA VAL A 354 -8.82 13.57 25.82
C VAL A 354 -8.64 14.65 26.89
N GLU A 355 -8.63 15.92 26.48
CA GLU A 355 -8.43 17.05 27.40
C GLU A 355 -9.60 17.18 28.38
N ASP A 356 -10.82 17.34 27.86
CA ASP A 356 -12.04 17.36 28.67
C ASP A 356 -13.16 16.56 27.98
N PRO A 357 -13.69 15.51 28.63
CA PRO A 357 -14.72 14.66 28.04
C PRO A 357 -16.07 15.36 27.85
N ASN A 358 -16.33 16.48 28.52
CA ASN A 358 -17.60 17.20 28.40
C ASN A 358 -17.61 18.19 27.23
N THR A 359 -16.43 18.58 26.72
CA THR A 359 -16.28 19.52 25.61
C THR A 359 -15.80 18.83 24.34
N THR A 360 -14.97 17.80 24.45
CA THR A 360 -14.51 17.02 23.31
C THR A 360 -15.68 16.25 22.70
N THR A 361 -16.00 16.55 21.44
CA THR A 361 -17.08 15.86 20.72
C THR A 361 -16.58 14.60 20.03
N LEU A 362 -17.51 13.71 19.64
CA LEU A 362 -17.15 12.55 18.80
C LEU A 362 -16.59 12.99 17.44
N GLU A 363 -17.07 14.11 16.89
CA GLU A 363 -16.52 14.71 15.67
C GLU A 363 -15.05 15.12 15.84
N ASP A 364 -14.68 15.70 16.99
CA ASP A 364 -13.29 16.08 17.27
C ASP A 364 -12.38 14.85 17.35
N VAL A 365 -12.86 13.75 17.95
CA VAL A 365 -12.13 12.48 17.96
C VAL A 365 -11.93 11.95 16.55
N ILE A 366 -12.95 11.98 15.69
CA ILE A 366 -12.84 11.53 14.30
C ILE A 366 -11.85 12.41 13.53
N LYS A 367 -11.93 13.74 13.69
CA LYS A 367 -10.97 14.69 13.10
C LYS A 367 -9.55 14.38 13.55
N LEU A 368 -9.33 14.16 14.85
CA LEU A 368 -8.03 13.78 15.40
C LEU A 368 -7.50 12.50 14.74
N LEU A 369 -8.34 11.47 14.57
CA LEU A 369 -7.95 10.22 13.93
C LEU A 369 -7.64 10.36 12.43
N CYS A 370 -8.25 11.32 11.75
CA CYS A 370 -8.02 11.58 10.33
C CYS A 370 -6.79 12.48 10.10
N ASP A 371 -6.67 13.55 10.88
CA ASP A 371 -5.72 14.64 10.65
C ASP A 371 -4.37 14.43 11.36
N SER A 372 -4.34 13.62 12.43
CA SER A 372 -3.11 13.36 13.15
C SER A 372 -2.12 12.58 12.27
N PRO A 373 -0.84 13.01 12.21
CA PRO A 373 0.22 12.27 11.53
C PRO A 373 0.37 10.84 12.04
N ARG A 374 0.01 10.59 13.30
CA ARG A 374 0.09 9.27 13.93
C ARG A 374 -0.92 8.26 13.35
N PHE A 375 -2.14 8.69 13.04
CA PHE A 375 -3.26 7.80 12.70
C PHE A 375 -3.54 7.77 11.20
N GLN A 376 -3.68 8.96 10.59
CA GLN A 376 -3.98 9.18 9.17
C GLN A 376 -5.09 8.26 8.63
N LEU A 377 -6.17 8.04 9.39
CA LEU A 377 -7.29 7.19 8.97
C LEU A 377 -8.14 7.91 7.90
N LYS A 378 -8.82 7.17 7.03
CA LYS A 378 -9.59 7.77 5.91
C LYS A 378 -11.06 7.96 6.22
N SER A 379 -11.70 6.98 6.86
CA SER A 379 -13.11 7.04 7.25
C SER A 379 -13.35 6.12 8.45
N PRO A 380 -12.91 6.53 9.65
CA PRO A 380 -12.92 5.66 10.80
C PRO A 380 -14.35 5.43 11.31
N ALA A 381 -14.70 4.16 11.51
CA ALA A 381 -15.91 3.74 12.20
C ALA A 381 -15.58 3.35 13.64
N LEU A 382 -16.28 3.96 14.59
CA LEU A 382 -16.01 3.85 16.02
C LEU A 382 -17.13 3.04 16.70
N THR A 383 -16.73 2.02 17.44
CA THR A 383 -17.62 1.21 18.27
C THR A 383 -17.03 1.05 19.67
N THR A 384 -17.87 0.77 20.66
CA THR A 384 -17.42 0.52 22.03
C THR A 384 -18.34 -0.47 22.73
N VAL A 385 -17.87 -1.04 23.84
CA VAL A 385 -18.70 -1.84 24.75
C VAL A 385 -19.14 -0.94 25.89
N MET A 386 -20.45 -0.76 26.05
CA MET A 386 -21.04 0.04 27.13
C MET A 386 -21.05 -0.76 28.44
N LYS A 387 -21.31 -0.09 29.57
CA LYS A 387 -21.37 -0.70 30.91
C LYS A 387 -22.34 -1.87 31.05
N ASP A 388 -23.39 -1.90 30.23
CA ASP A 388 -24.37 -2.98 30.19
C ASP A 388 -23.88 -4.20 29.38
N GLY A 389 -22.63 -4.19 28.94
CA GLY A 389 -22.00 -5.24 28.13
C GLY A 389 -22.39 -5.22 26.65
N LYS A 390 -23.25 -4.29 26.22
CA LYS A 390 -23.69 -4.22 24.82
C LYS A 390 -22.71 -3.43 23.97
N ARG A 391 -22.43 -3.93 22.77
CA ARG A 391 -21.70 -3.19 21.74
C ARG A 391 -22.58 -2.07 21.20
N ARG A 392 -22.08 -0.84 21.27
CA ARG A 392 -22.72 0.35 20.71
C ARG A 392 -21.85 0.88 19.57
N THR A 393 -22.49 1.13 18.42
CA THR A 393 -21.85 1.87 17.32
C THR A 393 -21.96 3.35 17.63
N LEU A 394 -20.82 4.03 17.75
CA LEU A 394 -20.76 5.47 18.01
C LEU A 394 -20.96 6.24 16.70
N TYR A 395 -20.22 5.86 15.66
CA TYR A 395 -20.34 6.42 14.31
C TYR A 395 -19.81 5.46 13.26
N MET A 396 -20.45 5.40 12.09
CA MET A 396 -20.00 4.61 10.94
C MET A 396 -20.52 5.23 9.64
N SER A 397 -19.61 5.65 8.77
CA SER A 397 -19.91 6.33 7.50
C SER A 397 -20.21 5.38 6.33
N THR A 398 -19.75 4.13 6.41
CA THR A 398 -19.74 3.17 5.28
C THR A 398 -21.13 2.63 4.93
N VAL A 399 -22.02 2.53 5.91
CA VAL A 399 -23.39 2.02 5.73
C VAL A 399 -24.38 3.16 5.97
N LYS A 400 -25.05 3.63 4.90
CA LYS A 400 -25.94 4.81 4.95
C LYS A 400 -26.98 4.78 6.08
N SER A 401 -27.61 3.64 6.32
CA SER A 401 -28.63 3.52 7.38
C SER A 401 -28.05 3.66 8.79
N ILE A 402 -26.81 3.18 9.01
CA ILE A 402 -26.11 3.32 10.29
C ILE A 402 -25.57 4.75 10.43
N GLU A 403 -25.07 5.32 9.34
CA GLU A 403 -24.60 6.70 9.29
C GLU A 403 -25.72 7.66 9.70
N GLU A 404 -26.89 7.58 9.07
CA GLU A 404 -28.05 8.40 9.42
C GLU A 404 -28.48 8.24 10.89
N ALA A 405 -28.45 7.02 11.42
CA ALA A 405 -28.80 6.72 12.80
C ALA A 405 -27.77 7.22 13.82
N THR A 406 -26.49 7.29 13.45
CA THR A 406 -25.37 7.64 14.33
C THR A 406 -24.85 9.07 14.13
N ARG A 407 -25.24 9.75 13.06
CA ARG A 407 -24.84 11.14 12.74
C ARG A 407 -25.09 12.11 13.89
N LYS A 408 -26.21 11.95 14.60
CA LYS A 408 -26.55 12.79 15.77
C LYS A 408 -25.53 12.69 16.91
N ASN A 409 -24.76 11.59 16.98
CA ASN A 409 -23.76 11.39 18.01
C ASN A 409 -22.50 12.24 17.76
N LEU A 410 -22.28 12.71 16.53
CA LEU A 410 -21.07 13.48 16.16
C LEU A 410 -20.93 14.76 16.98
N THR A 411 -22.04 15.47 17.19
CA THR A 411 -22.08 16.72 17.94
C THR A 411 -22.17 16.52 19.45
N GLN A 412 -22.30 15.29 19.93
CA GLN A 412 -22.38 14.98 21.35
C GLN A 412 -20.98 14.87 21.94
N SER A 413 -20.82 15.32 23.18
CA SER A 413 -19.56 15.16 23.90
C SER A 413 -19.34 13.70 24.32
N LEU A 414 -18.08 13.31 24.58
CA LEU A 414 -17.78 11.96 25.04
C LEU A 414 -18.50 11.64 26.37
N GLY A 415 -18.65 12.64 27.24
CA GLY A 415 -19.43 12.56 28.48
C GLY A 415 -20.93 12.33 28.22
N GLU A 416 -21.53 13.04 27.27
CA GLU A 416 -22.95 12.86 26.87
C GLU A 416 -23.20 11.48 26.25
N LEU A 417 -22.21 10.93 25.54
CA LEU A 417 -22.25 9.57 25.00
C LEU A 417 -22.10 8.49 26.08
N GLY A 418 -21.78 8.88 27.32
CA GLY A 418 -21.59 7.99 28.45
C GLY A 418 -20.23 7.27 28.44
N LEU A 419 -19.25 7.82 27.72
CA LEU A 419 -17.91 7.25 27.62
C LEU A 419 -17.08 7.60 28.86
N GLN A 420 -16.31 6.64 29.36
CA GLN A 420 -15.56 6.77 30.61
C GLN A 420 -14.06 6.76 30.38
N ASP A 421 -13.33 7.30 31.36
CA ASP A 421 -11.88 7.17 31.39
C ASP A 421 -11.48 5.68 31.42
N GLY A 422 -10.45 5.33 30.67
CA GLY A 422 -9.98 3.96 30.48
C GLY A 422 -10.86 3.09 29.57
N GLN A 423 -11.97 3.60 29.02
CA GLN A 423 -12.86 2.83 28.14
C GLN A 423 -12.20 2.56 26.78
N GLN A 424 -12.40 1.35 26.26
CA GLN A 424 -11.87 0.94 24.96
C GLN A 424 -12.80 1.30 23.81
N LEU A 425 -12.24 1.93 22.80
CA LEU A 425 -12.84 2.18 21.49
C LEU A 425 -12.24 1.21 20.48
N THR A 426 -13.11 0.48 19.80
CA THR A 426 -12.74 -0.35 18.65
C THR A 426 -12.97 0.49 17.39
N VAL A 427 -11.88 0.83 16.72
CA VAL A 427 -11.84 1.64 15.51
C VAL A 427 -11.56 0.74 14.31
N THR A 428 -12.42 0.81 13.30
CA THR A 428 -12.22 0.12 12.01
C THR A 428 -12.12 1.15 10.91
N ASP A 429 -11.28 0.93 9.91
CA ASP A 429 -11.06 1.87 8.81
C ASP A 429 -10.75 1.14 7.51
N VAL A 430 -10.98 1.78 6.37
CA VAL A 430 -10.62 1.23 5.06
C VAL A 430 -9.09 1.06 4.88
N THR A 431 -8.26 1.70 5.71
CA THR A 431 -6.80 1.56 5.68
C THR A 431 -6.27 0.26 6.26
N SER A 432 -7.05 -0.47 7.07
CA SER A 432 -6.61 -1.73 7.68
C SER A 432 -7.77 -2.74 7.77
N PRO A 433 -7.56 -4.03 7.47
CA PRO A 433 -8.56 -5.07 7.69
C PRO A 433 -8.78 -5.38 9.17
N SER A 434 -7.79 -5.09 10.04
CA SER A 434 -7.88 -5.32 11.49
C SER A 434 -8.42 -4.10 12.23
N ALA A 435 -9.14 -4.36 13.32
CA ALA A 435 -9.66 -3.31 14.19
C ALA A 435 -8.57 -2.81 15.16
N LEU A 436 -8.41 -1.49 15.24
CA LEU A 436 -7.55 -0.81 16.20
C LEU A 436 -8.28 -0.67 17.55
N THR A 437 -7.62 -1.00 18.64
CA THR A 437 -8.15 -0.77 19.99
C THR A 437 -7.46 0.44 20.62
N LEU A 438 -8.24 1.49 20.86
CA LEU A 438 -7.81 2.71 21.54
C LEU A 438 -8.40 2.77 22.94
N GLN A 439 -7.60 3.16 23.92
CA GLN A 439 -8.05 3.40 25.28
C GLN A 439 -8.18 4.90 25.54
N LEU A 440 -9.39 5.34 25.88
CA LEU A 440 -9.61 6.72 26.29
C LEU A 440 -8.82 7.03 27.56
N LYS A 441 -8.10 8.16 27.55
CA LYS A 441 -7.38 8.66 28.71
C LYS A 441 -7.73 10.13 28.94
N TYR A 442 -8.57 10.39 29.92
CA TYR A 442 -9.02 11.73 30.27
C TYR A 442 -7.92 12.43 31.06
N GLN A 443 -7.55 13.65 30.68
CA GLN A 443 -6.61 14.44 31.46
C GLN A 443 -7.31 14.91 32.73
N THR A 444 -6.84 14.47 33.89
CA THR A 444 -7.22 15.07 35.16
C THR A 444 -6.56 16.44 35.25
N ASN A 445 -7.35 17.50 35.20
CA ASN A 445 -6.95 18.81 35.71
C ASN A 445 -6.73 18.66 37.23
N GLU A 446 -5.58 18.17 37.65
CA GLU A 446 -5.08 18.44 39.00
C GLU A 446 -4.75 19.93 39.05
N VAL A 447 -5.75 20.72 39.40
CA VAL A 447 -5.50 22.03 40.00
C VAL A 447 -4.82 21.73 41.33
N GLU A 448 -3.49 21.70 41.35
CA GLU A 448 -2.72 21.82 42.59
C GLU A 448 -3.14 23.14 43.25
N MET A 449 -4.09 23.05 44.18
CA MET A 449 -4.30 24.10 45.17
C MET A 449 -3.16 23.99 46.19
N VAL A 450 -2.11 24.79 46.00
CA VAL A 450 -1.16 25.14 47.06
C VAL A 450 -1.18 26.64 47.27
#